data_AF-A0A967YXR1-F1
#
_entry.id   AF-A0A967YXR1-F1
#
_cell.length_a   1.000
_cell.length_b   1.000
_cell.length_c   1.000
_cell.angle_alpha   90.00
_cell.angle_beta   90.00
_cell.angle_gamma   90.00
#
_symmetry.space_group_name_H-M   'P 1'
#
loop_
_entity.id
_entity.type
_entity.pdbx_description
1 polymer ?
#
loop_
_entity_poly.entity_id
_entity_poly.type
_entity_poly.pdbx_seq_one_letter_code
_entity_poly.pdbx_strand_id
1 'polypeptide(L)'
;MDEKQNSQQEQSDEVTRKMRQWRQANPKATLTEIEEAVEGELAQLRKQIVEEMVQEEAAGRQEEPDCPQCGEKMVKNGRRQRKLKGKEGQTIQLDRQQWRCLSCGATLFPPG
;
A
#
# COMPACT_ATOMS: atom_id res chain seq x y z
N MET A 1 -20.39 -10.30 0.33
CA MET A 1 -18.93 -10.55 0.22
C MET A 1 -18.47 -10.29 -1.22
N ASP A 2 -19.18 -9.44 -1.97
CA ASP A 2 -19.17 -9.48 -3.45
C ASP A 2 -18.45 -8.29 -4.09
N GLU A 3 -18.42 -7.12 -3.43
CA GLU A 3 -17.76 -5.91 -3.98
C GLU A 3 -16.24 -6.06 -4.10
N LYS A 4 -15.58 -6.67 -3.10
CA LYS A 4 -14.12 -6.88 -3.13
C LYS A 4 -13.69 -7.86 -4.22
N GLN A 5 -14.51 -8.88 -4.44
CA GLN A 5 -14.25 -9.91 -5.45
C GLN A 5 -14.43 -9.33 -6.86
N ASN A 6 -15.40 -8.44 -7.05
CA ASN A 6 -15.63 -7.71 -8.29
C ASN A 6 -14.49 -6.70 -8.57
N SER A 7 -14.04 -5.96 -7.56
CA SER A 7 -12.90 -5.02 -7.68
C SER A 7 -11.59 -5.71 -8.08
N GLN A 8 -11.32 -6.90 -7.54
CA GLN A 8 -10.12 -7.66 -7.88
C GLN A 8 -10.17 -8.22 -9.32
N GLN A 9 -11.36 -8.64 -9.78
CA GLN A 9 -11.55 -9.09 -11.15
C GLN A 9 -11.40 -7.94 -12.15
N GLU A 10 -11.96 -6.77 -11.85
CA GLU A 10 -11.81 -5.56 -12.69
C GLU A 10 -10.34 -5.11 -12.83
N GLN A 11 -9.56 -5.16 -11.75
CA GLN A 11 -8.12 -4.85 -11.79
C GLN A 11 -7.32 -5.83 -12.66
N SER A 12 -7.63 -7.13 -12.57
CA SER A 12 -7.01 -8.17 -13.40
C SER A 12 -7.35 -8.01 -14.90
N ASP A 13 -8.59 -7.65 -15.19
CA ASP A 13 -9.05 -7.40 -16.56
C ASP A 13 -8.42 -6.14 -17.16
N GLU A 14 -8.20 -5.10 -16.34
CA GLU A 14 -7.51 -3.88 -16.76
C GLU A 14 -6.06 -4.15 -17.17
N VAL A 15 -5.29 -4.88 -16.35
CA VAL A 15 -3.90 -5.26 -16.68
C VAL A 15 -3.84 -6.06 -17.97
N THR A 16 -4.74 -7.03 -18.14
CA THR A 16 -4.82 -7.83 -19.36
C THR A 16 -5.14 -6.97 -20.58
N ARG A 17 -6.05 -5.99 -20.45
CA ARG A 17 -6.37 -5.05 -21.53
C ARG A 17 -5.18 -4.17 -21.90
N LYS A 18 -4.49 -3.60 -20.91
CA LYS A 18 -3.28 -2.78 -21.12
C LYS A 18 -2.21 -3.58 -21.84
N MET A 19 -1.97 -4.83 -21.44
CA MET A 19 -0.97 -5.65 -22.10
C MET A 19 -1.32 -6.02 -23.54
N ARG A 20 -2.60 -6.27 -23.85
CA ARG A 20 -3.04 -6.48 -25.25
C ARG A 20 -2.82 -5.23 -26.10
N GLN A 21 -3.16 -4.05 -25.57
CA GLN A 21 -2.93 -2.78 -26.26
C GLN A 21 -1.44 -2.51 -26.47
N TRP A 22 -0.61 -2.75 -25.44
CA TRP A 22 0.82 -2.61 -25.54
C TRP A 22 1.42 -3.56 -26.58
N ARG A 23 0.97 -4.83 -26.64
CA ARG A 23 1.43 -5.79 -27.66
C ARG A 23 1.04 -5.39 -29.08
N GLN A 24 -0.16 -4.80 -29.26
CA GLN A 24 -0.59 -4.27 -30.57
C GLN A 24 0.27 -3.08 -31.01
N ALA A 25 0.65 -2.21 -30.08
CA ALA A 25 1.54 -1.09 -30.34
C ALA A 25 3.00 -1.52 -30.56
N ASN A 26 3.41 -2.67 -30.00
CA ASN A 26 4.78 -3.19 -30.06
C ASN A 26 4.85 -4.58 -30.72
N PRO A 27 4.47 -4.72 -32.02
CA PRO A 27 4.37 -6.02 -32.69
C PRO A 27 5.72 -6.72 -32.86
N LYS A 28 6.83 -5.97 -32.83
CA LYS A 28 8.21 -6.47 -32.98
C LYS A 28 8.95 -6.60 -31.65
N ALA A 29 8.27 -6.37 -30.52
CA ALA A 29 8.91 -6.48 -29.20
C ALA A 29 9.53 -7.87 -29.02
N THR A 30 10.78 -7.85 -28.57
CA THR A 30 11.57 -9.00 -28.15
C THR A 30 10.98 -9.62 -26.88
N LEU A 31 11.43 -10.83 -26.54
CA LEU A 31 11.02 -11.48 -25.30
C LEU A 31 11.30 -10.59 -24.08
N THR A 32 12.49 -10.00 -24.01
CA THR A 32 12.91 -9.12 -22.91
C THR A 32 12.00 -7.90 -22.77
N GLU A 33 11.68 -7.23 -23.88
CA GLU A 33 10.77 -6.06 -23.84
C GLU A 33 9.35 -6.45 -23.41
N ILE A 34 8.89 -7.65 -23.77
CA ILE A 34 7.60 -8.17 -23.31
C ILE A 34 7.64 -8.42 -21.80
N GLU A 35 8.70 -9.04 -21.29
CA GLU A 35 8.88 -9.30 -19.86
C GLU A 35 8.95 -7.99 -19.06
N GLU A 36 9.71 -7.01 -19.52
CA GLU A 36 9.82 -5.69 -18.87
C GLU A 36 8.48 -4.94 -18.83
N ALA A 37 7.69 -5.01 -19.90
CA ALA A 37 6.37 -4.38 -19.93
C ALA A 37 5.39 -5.07 -18.96
N VAL A 38 5.41 -6.40 -18.89
CA VAL A 38 4.59 -7.15 -17.94
C VAL A 38 5.02 -6.84 -16.50
N GLU A 39 6.32 -6.82 -16.22
CA GLU A 39 6.86 -6.48 -14.89
C GLU A 39 6.43 -5.08 -14.46
N GLY A 40 6.45 -4.10 -15.37
CA GLY A 40 5.99 -2.74 -15.11
C GLY A 40 4.53 -2.65 -14.68
N GLU A 41 3.63 -3.40 -15.32
CA GLU A 41 2.20 -3.44 -14.95
C GLU A 41 1.98 -4.20 -13.64
N LEU A 42 2.67 -5.33 -13.43
CA LEU A 42 2.60 -6.10 -12.18
C LEU A 42 3.10 -5.29 -10.98
N ALA A 43 4.16 -4.51 -11.17
CA ALA A 43 4.66 -3.59 -10.16
C ALA A 43 3.58 -2.59 -9.75
N GLN A 44 2.85 -2.00 -10.70
CA GLN A 44 1.76 -1.07 -10.38
C GLN A 44 0.61 -1.75 -9.64
N LEU A 45 0.16 -2.91 -10.11
CA LEU A 45 -0.90 -3.68 -9.46
C LEU A 45 -0.52 -4.05 -8.03
N ARG A 46 0.72 -4.51 -7.82
CA ARG A 46 1.26 -4.81 -6.50
C ARG A 46 1.17 -3.60 -5.57
N LYS A 47 1.57 -2.42 -6.05
CA LYS A 47 1.51 -1.20 -5.26
C LYS A 47 0.07 -0.92 -4.78
N GLN A 48 -0.91 -1.03 -5.69
CA GLN A 48 -2.32 -0.78 -5.37
C GLN A 48 -2.85 -1.77 -4.33
N ILE A 49 -2.64 -3.08 -4.54
CA ILE A 49 -3.07 -4.12 -3.59
C ILE A 49 -2.45 -3.90 -2.21
N VAL A 50 -1.15 -3.59 -2.15
CA VAL A 50 -0.48 -3.30 -0.87
C VAL A 50 -1.07 -2.04 -0.24
N GLU A 51 -1.27 -0.96 -0.99
CA GLU A 51 -1.87 0.27 -0.47
C GLU A 51 -3.29 0.02 0.10
N GLU A 52 -4.12 -0.76 -0.59
CA GLU A 52 -5.46 -1.12 -0.12
C GLU A 52 -5.41 -1.94 1.18
N MET A 53 -4.66 -3.04 1.20
CA MET A 53 -4.56 -3.91 2.38
C MET A 53 -4.07 -3.13 3.61
N VAL A 54 -3.08 -2.27 3.40
CA VAL A 54 -2.47 -1.49 4.47
C VAL A 54 -3.41 -0.38 4.98
N GLN A 55 -4.27 0.16 4.11
CA GLN A 55 -5.32 1.11 4.50
C GLN A 55 -6.47 0.43 5.26
N GLU A 56 -6.86 -0.79 4.87
CA GLU A 56 -7.89 -1.55 5.58
C GLU A 56 -7.47 -1.87 7.02
N GLU A 57 -6.22 -2.25 7.24
CA GLU A 57 -5.66 -2.43 8.59
C GLU A 57 -5.70 -1.14 9.43
N ALA A 58 -5.51 0.02 8.80
CA ALA A 58 -5.57 1.32 9.47
C ALA A 58 -7.00 1.76 9.83
N ALA A 59 -8.01 1.25 9.11
CA ALA A 59 -9.43 1.54 9.37
C ALA A 59 -10.04 0.65 10.48
N GLY A 60 -9.39 -0.46 10.82
CA GLY A 60 -9.71 -1.26 12.00
C GLY A 60 -9.53 -0.47 13.30
N ARG A 61 -10.28 -0.81 14.36
CA ARG A 61 -10.09 -0.23 15.70
C ARG A 61 -8.66 -0.49 16.16
N GLN A 62 -7.76 0.46 15.96
CA GLN A 62 -6.43 0.42 16.57
C GLN A 62 -6.60 0.57 18.08
N GLU A 63 -6.37 -0.52 18.80
CA GLU A 63 -6.22 -0.50 20.25
C GLU A 63 -5.11 0.49 20.64
N GLU A 64 -5.31 1.21 21.73
CA GLU A 64 -4.36 2.22 22.20
C GLU A 64 -3.03 1.53 22.56
N PRO A 65 -1.93 1.82 21.82
CA PRO A 65 -0.67 1.14 22.04
C PRO A 65 -0.01 1.62 23.33
N ASP A 66 0.78 0.74 23.92
CA ASP A 66 1.68 1.09 25.02
C ASP A 66 2.94 1.78 24.48
N CYS A 67 3.45 2.74 25.24
CA CYS A 67 4.64 3.49 24.85
C CYS A 67 5.87 2.57 24.85
N PRO A 68 6.65 2.48 23.74
CA PRO A 68 7.83 1.63 23.68
C PRO A 68 8.99 2.11 24.58
N GLN A 69 8.92 3.33 25.13
CA GLN A 69 9.96 3.87 26.01
C GLN A 69 9.64 3.71 27.50
N CYS A 70 8.37 3.83 27.91
CA CYS A 70 7.99 3.85 29.32
C CYS A 70 6.82 2.91 29.68
N GLY A 71 6.21 2.25 28.70
CA GLY A 71 5.11 1.30 28.91
C GLY A 71 3.72 1.92 29.13
N GLU A 72 3.61 3.25 29.24
CA GLU A 72 2.33 3.92 29.49
C GLU A 72 1.41 3.93 28.26
N LYS A 73 0.09 3.92 28.48
CA LYS A 73 -0.90 4.05 27.40
C LYS A 73 -0.72 5.36 26.63
N MET A 74 -0.69 5.26 25.30
CA MET A 74 -0.57 6.41 24.42
C MET A 74 -1.93 6.98 24.02
N VAL A 75 -1.98 8.29 23.78
CA VAL A 75 -3.20 8.98 23.32
C VAL A 75 -3.10 9.35 21.84
N LYS A 76 -4.27 9.54 21.21
CA LYS A 76 -4.38 9.99 19.82
C LYS A 76 -3.74 11.36 19.63
N ASN A 77 -2.91 11.50 18.61
CA ASN A 77 -2.20 12.73 18.23
C ASN A 77 -2.45 13.10 16.76
N GLY A 78 -3.71 13.02 16.33
CA GLY A 78 -4.12 13.30 14.94
C GLY A 78 -3.64 12.27 13.91
N ARG A 79 -4.11 12.41 12.67
CA ARG A 79 -3.66 11.56 11.55
C ARG A 79 -2.46 12.18 10.87
N ARG A 80 -1.54 11.33 10.40
CA ARG A 80 -0.34 11.74 9.67
C ARG A 80 -0.18 10.89 8.41
N GLN A 81 0.15 11.57 7.33
CA GLN A 81 0.55 10.93 6.08
C GLN A 81 2.06 10.72 6.05
N ARG A 82 2.50 9.51 5.68
CA ARG A 82 3.90 9.19 5.47
C ARG A 82 4.10 8.45 4.15
N LYS A 83 5.20 8.79 3.47
CA LYS A 83 5.70 8.08 2.29
C LYS A 83 6.73 7.07 2.74
N LEU A 84 6.45 5.79 2.58
CA LEU A 84 7.36 4.70 2.90
C LEU A 84 7.89 4.08 1.61
N LYS A 85 9.15 3.61 1.65
CA LYS A 85 9.72 2.82 0.58
C LYS A 85 9.25 1.38 0.75
N GLY A 86 8.42 0.92 -0.19
CA GLY A 86 8.05 -0.47 -0.36
C GLY A 86 9.16 -1.26 -1.06
N LYS A 87 8.86 -2.53 -1.39
CA LYS A 87 9.76 -3.37 -2.18
C LYS A 87 9.93 -2.80 -3.59
N GLU A 88 11.05 -3.11 -4.24
CA GLU A 88 11.40 -2.62 -5.59
C GLU A 88 11.43 -1.09 -5.72
N GLY A 89 11.66 -0.36 -4.62
CA GLY A 89 11.80 1.10 -4.64
C GLY A 89 10.49 1.86 -4.82
N GLN A 90 9.35 1.17 -4.80
CA GLN A 90 8.04 1.80 -4.90
C GLN A 90 7.76 2.66 -3.67
N THR A 91 7.12 3.81 -3.88
CA THR A 91 6.69 4.67 -2.76
C THR A 91 5.22 4.38 -2.46
N ILE A 92 4.96 3.96 -1.22
CA ILE A 92 3.63 3.71 -0.68
C ILE A 92 3.25 4.88 0.23
N GLN A 93 2.03 5.41 0.07
CA GLN A 93 1.51 6.48 0.92
C GLN A 93 0.56 5.93 1.98
N LEU A 94 0.88 6.15 3.26
CA LEU A 94 0.07 5.69 4.38
C LEU A 94 -0.48 6.87 5.17
N ASP A 95 -1.80 6.87 5.43
CA ASP A 95 -2.48 7.83 6.29
C ASP A 95 -3.02 7.14 7.55
N ARG A 96 -2.31 7.29 8.67
CA ARG A 96 -2.61 6.58 9.93
C ARG A 96 -2.69 7.51 11.13
N GLN A 97 -3.36 7.02 12.18
CA GLN A 97 -3.38 7.65 13.50
C GLN A 97 -1.96 7.68 14.09
N GLN A 98 -1.47 8.87 14.41
CA GLN A 98 -0.25 9.04 15.20
C GLN A 98 -0.60 8.99 16.69
N TRP A 99 0.28 8.42 17.49
CA TRP A 99 0.13 8.31 18.94
C TRP A 99 1.18 9.13 19.66
N ARG A 100 0.83 9.67 20.83
CA ARG A 100 1.76 10.40 21.70
C ARG A 100 1.62 9.92 23.14
N CYS A 101 2.74 9.70 23.81
CA CYS A 101 2.76 9.43 25.24
C CYS A 101 2.77 10.75 26.01
N LEU A 102 1.89 10.90 27.00
CA LEU A 102 1.85 12.09 27.85
C LEU A 102 2.91 12.07 28.95
N SER A 103 3.39 10.89 29.35
CA SER A 103 4.39 10.74 30.42
C SER A 103 5.81 11.07 29.97
N CYS A 104 6.25 10.55 28.82
CA CYS A 104 7.63 10.76 28.32
C CYS A 104 7.70 11.63 27.05
N GLY A 105 6.56 11.98 26.45
CA GLY A 105 6.50 12.80 25.24
C GLY A 105 6.79 12.07 23.93
N ALA A 106 7.13 10.78 23.96
CA ALA A 106 7.43 9.99 22.77
C ALA A 106 6.24 9.95 21.79
N THR A 107 6.53 9.96 20.49
CA THR A 107 5.53 9.79 19.44
C THR A 107 5.72 8.47 18.72
N LEU A 108 4.62 7.77 18.46
CA LEU A 108 4.61 6.51 17.72
C LEU A 108 3.80 6.69 16.44
N PHE A 109 4.41 6.33 15.32
CA PHE A 109 3.70 6.10 14.08
C PHE A 109 3.61 4.59 13.89
N PRO A 110 2.42 3.98 13.85
CA PRO A 110 2.26 2.53 13.84
C PRO A 110 3.10 1.88 12.72
N PRO A 111 3.94 0.88 13.05
CA PRO A 111 4.67 0.13 12.05
C PRO A 111 3.70 -0.74 11.25
N GLY A 112 3.83 -0.63 9.94
CA GLY A 112 3.07 -1.38 8.94
C GLY A 112 3.12 -0.64 7.62
#